data_AF-A0A3M6USC4-F1
#
_entry.id   AF-A0A3M6USC4-F1
#
_cell.length_a   1.000
_cell.length_b   1.000
_cell.length_c   1.000
_cell.angle_alpha   90.00
_cell.angle_beta   90.00
_cell.angle_gamma   90.00
#
_symmetry.space_group_name_H-M   'P 1'
#
loop_
_entity.id
_entity.type
_entity.pdbx_description
1 polymer ?
#
loop_
_entity_poly.entity_id
_entity_poly.type
_entity_poly.pdbx_seq_one_letter_code
_entity_poly.pdbx_strand_id
1 'polypeptide(L)'
;MSKLKLWCKRRYSDFVTRSRNAGILLIYYTNLWRYNSQKALEAFLHGQPQQQAPVPFMITRKMRKSLASLGYTEQDIDRMTPSEASDKVSCGVQNSSQASGTKQVKTEDQSRDVK
;
A
#
# COMPACT_ATOMS: atom_id res chain seq x y z
N MET A 1 28.79 -58.29 0.57
CA MET A 1 27.43 -57.70 0.78
C MET A 1 26.66 -57.75 -0.53
N SER A 2 25.44 -58.32 -0.54
CA SER A 2 24.63 -58.47 -1.76
C SER A 2 24.07 -57.13 -2.25
N LYS A 3 24.12 -56.89 -3.57
CA LYS A 3 23.60 -55.67 -4.25
C LYS A 3 22.13 -55.39 -3.91
N LEU A 4 21.35 -56.45 -3.67
CA LEU A 4 19.94 -56.37 -3.27
C LEU A 4 19.75 -55.65 -1.93
N LYS A 5 20.64 -55.89 -0.95
CA LYS A 5 20.56 -55.25 0.38
C LYS A 5 20.90 -53.76 0.32
N LEU A 6 21.83 -53.37 -0.55
CA LEU A 6 22.16 -51.94 -0.76
C LEU A 6 20.99 -51.19 -1.40
N TRP A 7 20.34 -51.80 -2.39
CA TRP A 7 19.19 -51.21 -3.07
C TRP A 7 17.98 -51.05 -2.15
N CYS A 8 17.65 -52.08 -1.34
CA CYS A 8 16.57 -51.97 -0.36
C CYS A 8 16.84 -50.89 0.71
N LYS A 9 18.07 -50.75 1.19
CA LYS A 9 18.43 -49.69 2.15
C LYS A 9 18.24 -48.29 1.57
N ARG A 10 18.65 -48.07 0.31
CA ARG A 10 18.51 -46.77 -0.36
C ARG A 10 17.03 -46.40 -0.59
N ARG A 11 16.21 -47.37 -1.00
CA ARG A 11 14.77 -47.16 -1.20
C ARG A 11 14.03 -46.85 0.11
N TYR A 12 14.43 -47.49 1.22
CA TYR A 12 13.85 -47.23 2.54
C TYR A 12 14.22 -45.83 3.06
N SER A 13 15.48 -45.39 2.90
CA SER A 13 15.88 -44.04 3.32
C SER A 13 15.18 -42.93 2.53
N ASP A 14 14.97 -43.13 1.23
CA ASP A 14 14.26 -42.16 0.39
C ASP A 14 12.79 -42.04 0.79
N PHE A 15 12.14 -43.16 1.13
CA PHE A 15 10.76 -43.16 1.61
C PHE A 15 10.61 -42.44 2.97
N VAL A 16 11.52 -42.67 3.92
CA VAL A 16 11.51 -42.01 5.23
C VAL A 16 11.76 -40.50 5.11
N THR A 17 12.66 -40.07 4.22
CA THR A 17 12.90 -38.65 3.96
C THR A 17 11.69 -37.99 3.31
N ARG A 18 11.06 -38.67 2.34
CA ARG A 18 9.84 -38.18 1.67
C ARG A 18 8.64 -38.09 2.60
N SER A 19 8.48 -39.03 3.53
CA SER A 19 7.38 -39.02 4.51
C SER A 19 7.56 -37.93 5.57
N ARG A 20 8.80 -37.68 6.03
CA ARG A 20 9.10 -36.54 6.93
C ARG A 20 8.81 -35.20 6.27
N ASN A 21 9.19 -35.03 4.99
CA ASN A 21 8.87 -33.82 4.23
C ASN A 21 7.35 -33.65 4.06
N ALA A 22 6.60 -34.74 3.84
CA ALA A 22 5.14 -34.69 3.78
C ALA A 22 4.52 -34.26 5.13
N GLY A 23 5.06 -34.73 6.25
CA GLY A 23 4.62 -34.31 7.58
C GLY A 23 4.83 -32.81 7.84
N ILE A 24 6.01 -32.29 7.47
CA ILE A 24 6.33 -30.85 7.58
C ILE A 24 5.37 -30.02 6.73
N LEU A 25 5.12 -30.45 5.48
CA LEU A 25 4.17 -29.77 4.59
C LEU A 25 2.76 -29.80 5.15
N LEU A 26 2.31 -30.94 5.71
CA LEU A 26 0.99 -31.05 6.30
C LEU A 26 0.83 -30.08 7.48
N ILE A 27 1.82 -30.01 8.38
CA ILE A 27 1.82 -29.05 9.50
C ILE A 27 1.80 -27.61 8.99
N TYR A 28 2.58 -27.32 7.95
CA TYR A 28 2.59 -25.99 7.32
C TYR A 28 1.21 -25.62 6.77
N TYR A 29 0.59 -26.50 5.98
CA TYR A 29 -0.71 -26.24 5.36
C TYR A 29 -1.83 -26.14 6.39
N THR A 30 -1.82 -26.95 7.46
CA THR A 30 -2.84 -26.84 8.52
C THR A 30 -2.69 -25.53 9.31
N ASN A 31 -1.46 -25.11 9.61
CA ASN A 31 -1.20 -23.81 10.23
C ASN A 31 -1.61 -22.65 9.32
N LEU A 32 -1.29 -22.72 8.03
CA LEU A 32 -1.65 -21.70 7.05
C LEU A 32 -3.17 -21.60 6.89
N TRP A 33 -3.86 -22.74 6.81
CA TRP A 33 -5.31 -22.79 6.74
C TRP A 33 -5.95 -22.17 7.98
N ARG A 34 -5.49 -22.55 9.18
CA ARG A 34 -6.01 -22.00 10.43
C ARG A 34 -5.84 -20.48 10.52
N TYR A 35 -4.66 -19.97 10.16
CA TYR A 35 -4.39 -18.54 10.13
C TYR A 35 -5.32 -17.80 9.15
N ASN A 36 -5.43 -18.29 7.92
CA ASN A 36 -6.27 -17.68 6.90
C ASN A 36 -7.76 -17.71 7.28
N SER A 37 -8.23 -18.82 7.86
CA SER A 37 -9.60 -18.93 8.35
C SER A 37 -9.89 -17.96 9.50
N GLN A 38 -8.97 -17.82 10.46
CA GLN A 38 -9.12 -16.84 11.54
C GLN A 38 -9.17 -15.41 11.00
N LYS A 39 -8.28 -15.04 10.08
CA LYS A 39 -8.29 -13.71 9.46
C LYS A 39 -9.53 -13.43 8.62
N ALA A 40 -10.02 -14.44 7.90
CA ALA A 40 -11.27 -14.33 7.14
C ALA A 40 -12.48 -14.13 8.07
N LEU A 41 -12.52 -14.84 9.19
CA LEU A 41 -13.56 -14.67 10.21
C LEU A 41 -13.46 -13.30 10.89
N GLU A 42 -12.26 -12.84 11.25
CA GLU A 42 -12.06 -11.49 11.78
C GLU A 42 -12.57 -10.43 10.80
N ALA A 43 -12.25 -10.56 9.51
CA ALA A 43 -12.73 -9.65 8.47
C ALA A 43 -14.26 -9.72 8.27
N PHE A 44 -14.87 -10.89 8.50
CA PHE A 44 -16.32 -11.05 8.44
C PHE A 44 -17.03 -10.46 9.65
N LEU A 45 -16.52 -10.69 10.87
CA LEU A 45 -17.12 -10.22 12.12
C LEU A 45 -16.90 -8.72 12.35
N HIS A 46 -15.69 -8.24 12.12
CA HIS A 46 -15.28 -6.86 12.43
C HIS A 46 -15.28 -5.95 11.20
N GLY A 47 -15.58 -6.48 10.01
CA GLY A 47 -15.42 -5.79 8.74
C GLY A 47 -13.97 -5.79 8.24
N GLN A 48 -13.76 -5.27 7.04
CA GLN A 48 -12.41 -5.10 6.48
C GLN A 48 -11.55 -4.28 7.47
N PRO A 49 -10.30 -4.68 7.75
CA PRO A 49 -9.43 -3.85 8.57
C PRO A 49 -9.35 -2.47 7.93
N GLN A 50 -9.66 -1.43 8.71
CA GLN A 50 -9.58 -0.06 8.24
C GLN A 50 -8.11 0.18 7.87
N GLN A 51 -7.80 0.15 6.56
CA GLN A 51 -6.47 0.49 6.08
C GLN A 51 -6.24 1.93 6.52
N GLN A 52 -5.34 2.12 7.48
CA GLN A 52 -4.99 3.46 7.95
C GLN A 52 -4.50 4.24 6.74
N ALA A 53 -5.10 5.41 6.51
CA ALA A 53 -4.70 6.25 5.40
C ALA A 53 -3.18 6.49 5.52
N PRO A 54 -2.40 6.21 4.45
CA PRO A 54 -0.97 6.38 4.52
C PRO A 54 -0.66 7.85 4.76
N VAL A 55 -0.10 8.16 5.93
CA VAL A 55 0.29 9.52 6.30
C VAL A 55 1.50 9.91 5.44
N PRO A 56 1.41 10.96 4.61
CA PRO A 56 2.52 11.39 3.80
C PRO A 56 3.60 12.01 4.68
N PHE A 57 4.78 11.40 4.71
CA PHE A 57 5.95 11.95 5.39
C PHE A 57 6.73 12.94 4.48
N MET A 58 6.52 12.88 3.17
CA MET A 58 7.21 13.70 2.18
C MET A 58 6.33 13.94 0.95
N ILE A 59 6.52 15.08 0.27
CA ILE A 59 5.86 15.37 -1.00
C ILE A 59 6.46 14.47 -2.10
N THR A 60 5.67 13.55 -2.62
CA THR A 60 6.13 12.62 -3.67
C THR A 60 6.18 13.30 -5.05
N ARG A 61 6.99 12.76 -5.96
CA ARG A 61 7.05 13.24 -7.36
C ARG A 61 5.68 13.21 -8.06
N LYS A 62 4.82 12.24 -7.72
CA LYS A 62 3.45 12.18 -8.25
C LYS A 62 2.61 13.34 -7.70
N MET A 63 2.71 13.64 -6.41
CA MET A 63 2.04 14.80 -5.80
C MET A 63 2.53 16.11 -6.40
N ARG A 64 3.84 16.30 -6.64
CA ARG A 64 4.37 17.50 -7.31
C ARG A 64 3.74 17.69 -8.70
N LYS A 65 3.63 16.62 -9.50
CA LYS A 65 2.97 16.68 -10.81
C LYS A 65 1.50 17.06 -10.70
N SER A 66 0.78 16.49 -9.75
CA SER A 66 -0.63 16.84 -9.49
C SER A 66 -0.77 18.29 -9.05
N LEU A 67 0.11 18.80 -8.18
CA LEU A 67 0.12 20.20 -7.75
C LEU A 67 0.48 21.14 -8.91
N ALA A 68 1.45 20.78 -9.74
CA ALA A 68 1.79 21.54 -10.95
C ALA A 68 0.61 21.60 -11.92
N SER A 69 -0.15 20.50 -12.08
CA SER A 69 -1.37 20.50 -12.91
C SER A 69 -2.51 21.37 -12.33
N LEU A 70 -2.49 21.62 -11.02
CA LEU A 70 -3.41 22.54 -10.35
C LEU A 70 -2.92 24.00 -10.38
N GLY A 71 -1.75 24.27 -10.96
CA GLY A 71 -1.20 25.62 -11.13
C GLY A 71 -0.27 26.10 -10.02
N TYR A 72 0.15 25.23 -9.09
CA TYR A 72 1.13 25.59 -8.07
C TYR A 72 2.54 25.69 -8.68
N THR A 73 3.29 26.72 -8.29
CA THR A 73 4.68 26.88 -8.69
C THR A 73 5.59 25.96 -7.88
N GLU A 74 6.74 25.57 -8.43
CA GLU A 74 7.70 24.70 -7.72
C GLU A 74 8.17 25.31 -6.39
N GLN A 75 8.28 26.65 -6.31
CA GLN A 75 8.65 27.35 -5.08
C GLN A 75 7.58 27.21 -3.99
N ASP A 76 6.30 27.25 -4.38
CA ASP A 76 5.19 27.05 -3.45
C ASP A 76 5.09 25.60 -2.99
N ILE A 77 5.38 24.65 -3.87
CA ILE A 77 5.41 23.21 -3.57
C ILE A 77 6.51 22.90 -2.56
N ASP A 78 7.70 23.50 -2.71
CA ASP A 78 8.84 23.26 -1.80
C ASP A 78 8.64 23.87 -0.40
N ARG A 79 7.81 24.92 -0.29
CA ARG A 79 7.44 25.53 1.01
C ARG A 79 6.30 24.79 1.71
N MET A 80 5.62 23.89 1.01
CA MET A 80 4.42 23.21 1.51
C MET A 80 4.77 22.04 2.43
N THR A 81 3.90 21.76 3.40
CA THR A 81 4.03 20.54 4.19
C THR A 81 3.47 19.33 3.43
N PRO A 82 3.99 18.11 3.67
CA PRO A 82 3.48 16.89 3.04
C PRO A 82 1.97 16.65 3.25
N SER A 83 1.45 16.97 4.45
CA SER A 83 0.02 16.86 4.77
C SER A 83 -0.82 17.86 3.97
N GLU A 84 -0.39 19.13 3.92
CA GLU A 84 -1.10 20.15 3.14
C GLU A 84 -1.09 19.81 1.64
N ALA A 85 0.00 19.26 1.14
CA ALA A 85 0.11 18.79 -0.23
C ALA A 85 -0.84 17.62 -0.51
N SER A 86 -1.00 16.66 0.41
CA SER A 86 -1.95 15.56 0.21
C SER A 86 -3.39 16.03 0.25
N ASP A 87 -3.71 17.00 1.11
CA ASP A 87 -5.06 17.53 1.22
C ASP A 87 -5.43 18.27 -0.08
N LYS A 88 -4.52 19.11 -0.60
CA LYS A 88 -4.72 19.82 -1.88
C LYS A 88 -4.86 18.87 -3.07
N VAL A 89 -4.07 17.80 -3.13
CA VAL A 89 -4.19 16.79 -4.19
C VAL A 89 -5.50 16.01 -4.05
N SER A 90 -5.88 15.63 -2.83
CA SER A 90 -7.14 14.89 -2.59
C SER A 90 -8.38 15.72 -2.93
N CYS A 91 -8.40 17.00 -2.55
CA CYS A 91 -9.48 17.93 -2.89
C CYS A 91 -9.50 18.26 -4.40
N GLY A 92 -8.33 18.44 -5.03
CA GLY A 92 -8.23 18.71 -6.47
C GLY A 92 -8.70 17.54 -7.34
N VAL A 93 -8.49 16.31 -6.89
CA VAL A 93 -8.99 15.10 -7.58
C VAL A 93 -10.52 15.03 -7.57
N GLN A 94 -11.18 15.41 -6.47
CA GLN A 94 -12.65 15.39 -6.38
C GLN A 94 -13.31 16.42 -7.31
N ASN A 95 -12.68 17.59 -7.49
CA ASN A 95 -13.14 18.63 -8.41
C ASN A 95 -12.91 18.29 -9.90
N SER A 96 -12.10 17.27 -10.22
CA SER A 96 -11.94 16.83 -11.62
C SER A 96 -13.04 15.88 -12.10
N SER A 97 -13.82 15.32 -11.18
CA SER A 97 -15.03 14.52 -11.46
C SER A 97 -16.32 15.36 -11.51
N GLN A 98 -16.29 16.63 -11.09
CA GLN A 98 -17.40 17.58 -11.19
C GLN A 98 -16.87 19.01 -11.43
N ALA A 99 -17.27 19.62 -12.56
CA ALA A 99 -17.04 21.01 -12.99
C ALA A 99 -15.69 21.27 -13.73
N SER A 100 -15.62 21.61 -15.03
CA SER A 100 -16.58 22.34 -15.88
C SER A 100 -17.24 23.50 -15.12
N GLY A 101 -16.45 24.50 -14.73
CA GLY A 101 -16.99 25.66 -14.05
C GLY A 101 -15.92 26.65 -13.62
N THR A 102 -15.65 27.61 -14.50
CA THR A 102 -14.96 28.89 -14.26
C THR A 102 -15.12 29.47 -12.85
N LYS A 103 -14.00 29.93 -12.25
CA LYS A 103 -13.80 31.36 -11.90
C LYS A 103 -12.39 31.59 -11.32
N GLN A 104 -11.59 32.36 -12.08
CA GLN A 104 -10.57 33.25 -11.52
C GLN A 104 -11.27 34.33 -10.69
N VAL A 105 -10.73 34.68 -9.51
CA VAL A 105 -10.76 36.03 -8.91
C VAL A 105 -9.54 36.08 -7.97
N LYS A 106 -8.39 36.62 -8.42
CA LYS A 106 -7.97 38.03 -8.42
C LYS A 106 -7.60 38.54 -7.02
N THR A 107 -6.30 38.48 -6.74
CA THR A 107 -5.60 39.21 -5.67
C THR A 107 -5.67 40.71 -5.98
N GLU A 108 -6.22 41.50 -5.06
CA GLU A 108 -6.00 42.95 -5.04
C GLU A 108 -5.31 43.30 -3.71
N ASP A 109 -4.01 43.56 -3.85
CA ASP A 109 -3.10 44.20 -2.91
C ASP A 109 -3.46 45.71 -2.89
N GLN A 110 -3.70 46.29 -1.71
CA GLN A 110 -3.92 47.72 -1.57
C GLN A 110 -2.90 48.29 -0.58
N SER A 111 -1.84 48.88 -1.14
CA SER A 111 -0.79 49.62 -0.46
C SER A 111 -0.82 51.10 -0.89
N ARG A 112 -0.83 51.99 0.12
CA ARG A 112 -0.44 53.43 0.16
C ARG A 112 -1.37 54.52 -0.41
N ASP A 113 -1.66 55.51 0.44
CA ASP A 113 -1.31 56.95 0.29
C ASP A 113 -1.72 57.67 1.60
N VAL A 114 -0.82 58.06 2.51
CA VAL A 114 -0.14 59.37 2.64
C VAL A 114 -0.98 60.58 2.19
N LYS A 115 -1.53 61.32 3.16
CA LYS A 115 -1.39 62.78 3.20
C LYS A 115 -1.54 63.32 4.62
#